data_AF-A0A3D4UY87-F1
#
_entry.id   AF-A0A3D4UY87-F1
#
_cell.length_a   1.000
_cell.length_b   1.000
_cell.length_c   1.000
_cell.angle_alpha   90.00
_cell.angle_beta   90.00
_cell.angle_gamma   90.00
#
_symmetry.space_group_name_H-M   'P 1'
#
loop_
_entity.id
_entity.type
_entity.pdbx_description
1 polymer ?
#
loop_
_entity_poly.entity_id
_entity_poly.type
_entity_poly.pdbx_seq_one_letter_code
_entity_poly.pdbx_strand_id
1 'polypeptide(L)'
;NKCFVADLIFSVSRTAEDKQNNGGRIYVAKNRNGSDGLVFSIFMDTANIDIKILERYISGEAARPSLTEEEQHKELSKKYNKLMKGAIM
;
A
#
# COMPACT_ATOMS: atom_id res chain seq x y z
N ASN A 1 5.78 -29.58 5.91
CA ASN A 1 6.99 -29.85 6.71
C ASN A 1 7.95 -28.64 6.76
N LYS A 2 8.34 -28.05 5.63
CA LYS A 2 9.28 -26.89 5.60
C LYS A 2 8.83 -25.66 6.42
N CYS A 3 7.53 -25.40 6.55
CA CYS A 3 7.02 -24.28 7.36
C CYS A 3 7.32 -24.43 8.87
N PHE A 4 7.52 -25.64 9.38
CA PHE A 4 7.86 -25.85 10.78
C PHE A 4 9.32 -25.50 11.07
N VAL A 5 10.20 -25.72 10.10
CA VAL A 5 11.65 -25.49 10.22
C VAL A 5 12.00 -24.03 9.95
N ALA A 6 11.34 -23.37 9.00
CA ALA A 6 11.66 -22.00 8.60
C ALA A 6 11.53 -20.99 9.75
N ASP A 7 12.49 -20.07 9.86
CA ASP A 7 12.50 -19.00 10.85
C ASP A 7 11.71 -17.77 10.37
N LEU A 8 11.73 -17.49 9.07
CA LEU A 8 10.98 -16.43 8.41
C LEU A 8 10.26 -17.00 7.19
N ILE A 9 8.97 -16.68 7.05
CA ILE A 9 8.16 -16.95 5.87
C ILE A 9 7.47 -15.65 5.51
N PHE A 10 7.65 -15.20 4.28
CA PHE A 10 6.90 -14.08 3.74
C PHE A 10 6.39 -14.43 2.34
N SER A 11 5.30 -13.77 1.94
CA SER A 11 4.80 -13.82 0.58
C SER A 11 4.98 -12.47 -0.10
N VAL A 12 5.20 -12.52 -1.41
CA VAL A 12 5.15 -11.34 -2.28
C VAL A 12 3.87 -11.42 -3.09
N SER A 13 3.07 -10.37 -3.06
CA SER A 13 1.79 -10.31 -3.74
C SER A 13 1.69 -9.08 -4.64
N ARG A 14 1.13 -9.27 -5.84
CA ARG A 14 0.89 -8.22 -6.84
C ARG A 14 -0.42 -8.50 -7.57
N THR A 15 -1.34 -7.54 -7.54
CA THR A 15 -2.53 -7.52 -8.40
C THR A 15 -2.17 -7.14 -9.84
N ALA A 16 -3.13 -7.22 -10.77
CA ALA A 16 -2.91 -6.79 -12.15
C ALA A 16 -2.54 -5.29 -12.24
N GLU A 17 -3.12 -4.45 -11.38
CA GLU A 17 -2.82 -3.02 -11.28
C GLU A 17 -1.43 -2.77 -10.68
N ASP A 18 -1.07 -3.50 -9.62
CA ASP A 18 0.27 -3.46 -9.02
C ASP A 18 1.37 -3.84 -10.04
N LYS A 19 1.06 -4.72 -10.99
CA LYS A 19 1.99 -5.06 -12.07
C LYS A 19 2.24 -3.89 -13.02
N GLN A 20 1.20 -3.13 -13.35
CA GLN A 20 1.32 -1.97 -14.25
C GLN A 20 2.04 -0.80 -13.57
N ASN A 21 1.82 -0.62 -12.27
CA ASN A 21 2.38 0.49 -11.49
C ASN A 21 3.70 0.14 -10.76
N ASN A 22 4.29 -1.03 -11.03
CA ASN A 22 5.43 -1.56 -10.27
C ASN A 22 5.22 -1.59 -8.75
N GLY A 23 3.97 -1.70 -8.31
CA GLY A 23 3.61 -1.90 -6.91
C GLY A 23 3.65 -3.36 -6.49
N GLY A 24 3.52 -3.56 -5.18
CA GLY A 24 3.35 -4.88 -4.57
C GLY A 24 3.32 -4.78 -3.06
N ARG A 25 3.11 -5.94 -2.42
CA ARG A 25 3.10 -6.07 -0.96
C ARG A 25 3.87 -7.30 -0.52
N ILE A 26 4.69 -7.15 0.52
CA ILE A 26 5.31 -8.25 1.26
C ILE A 26 4.48 -8.48 2.52
N TYR A 27 4.05 -9.72 2.74
CA TYR A 27 3.34 -10.13 3.94
C TYR A 27 4.19 -11.12 4.73
N VAL A 28 4.48 -10.82 5.99
CA VAL A 28 5.22 -11.71 6.90
C VAL A 28 4.24 -12.72 7.48
N ALA A 29 4.28 -13.93 6.97
CA ALA A 29 3.40 -15.03 7.39
C ALA A 29 3.93 -15.80 8.61
N LYS A 30 5.25 -15.77 8.83
CA LYS A 30 5.91 -16.36 10.00
C LYS A 30 7.23 -15.64 10.28
N ASN A 31 7.51 -15.35 11.53
CA ASN A 31 8.72 -14.73 12.04
C ASN A 31 8.96 -15.24 13.47
N ARG A 32 9.90 -16.18 13.64
CA ARG A 32 10.21 -16.73 14.97
C ARG A 32 10.80 -15.72 15.95
N ASN A 33 11.38 -14.64 15.45
CA ASN A 33 12.09 -13.64 16.26
C ASN A 33 11.30 -12.32 16.39
N GLY A 34 10.01 -12.30 16.04
CA GLY A 34 9.22 -11.09 16.08
C GLY A 34 7.73 -11.31 15.83
N SER A 35 7.04 -10.26 15.40
CA SER A 35 5.62 -10.32 15.08
C SER A 35 5.35 -10.87 13.68
N ASP A 36 4.31 -11.68 13.59
CA ASP A 36 3.68 -12.12 12.36
C ASP A 36 2.62 -11.12 11.89
N GLY A 37 2.20 -11.22 10.64
CA GLY A 37 1.10 -10.43 10.10
C GLY A 37 1.48 -9.05 9.57
N LEU A 38 2.77 -8.68 9.62
CA LEU A 38 3.26 -7.41 9.10
C LEU A 38 3.12 -7.35 7.58
N VAL A 39 2.62 -6.23 7.07
CA VAL A 39 2.51 -5.96 5.64
C VAL A 39 3.37 -4.75 5.29
N PHE A 40 4.26 -4.93 4.31
CA PHE A 40 5.11 -3.87 3.77
C PHE A 40 4.72 -3.59 2.32
N SER A 41 4.47 -2.34 1.99
CA SER A 41 4.31 -1.93 0.60
C SER A 41 5.67 -1.89 -0.07
N ILE A 42 5.75 -2.43 -1.29
CA ILE A 42 6.98 -2.46 -2.06
C ILE A 42 6.79 -1.83 -3.43
N PHE A 43 7.85 -1.19 -3.92
CA PHE A 43 8.03 -0.88 -5.32
C PHE A 43 8.96 -1.93 -5.92
N MET A 44 8.49 -2.67 -6.93
CA MET A 44 9.22 -3.75 -7.58
C MET A 44 9.32 -3.48 -9.08
N ASP A 45 10.51 -3.07 -9.52
CA ASP A 45 10.85 -2.97 -10.93
C ASP A 45 11.43 -4.30 -11.42
N THR A 46 10.64 -5.04 -12.18
CA THR A 46 11.04 -6.35 -12.72
C THR A 46 12.01 -6.27 -13.88
N ALA A 47 12.17 -5.12 -14.54
CA ALA A 47 13.15 -4.97 -15.62
C ALA A 47 14.58 -4.96 -15.06
N ASN A 48 14.75 -4.42 -13.85
CA ASN A 48 16.06 -4.27 -13.19
C ASN A 48 16.24 -5.17 -11.96
N ILE A 49 15.25 -6.00 -11.62
CA ILE A 49 15.24 -6.86 -10.41
C ILE A 49 15.47 -6.00 -9.14
N ASP A 50 14.83 -4.83 -9.09
CA ASP A 50 14.96 -3.88 -7.99
C ASP A 50 13.68 -3.91 -7.13
N ILE A 51 13.84 -4.14 -5.82
CA ILE A 51 12.74 -4.17 -4.85
C ILE A 51 13.06 -3.18 -3.73
N LYS A 52 12.22 -2.15 -3.62
CA LYS A 52 12.32 -1.11 -2.60
C LYS A 52 11.15 -1.22 -1.65
N ILE A 53 11.44 -1.25 -0.35
CA ILE A 53 10.42 -1.16 0.69
C ILE A 53 10.03 0.31 0.85
N LEU A 54 8.74 0.59 0.77
CA LEU A 54 8.21 1.93 0.97
C LEU A 54 7.99 2.15 2.48
N GLU A 55 8.42 3.30 2.99
CA GLU A 55 8.26 3.65 4.42
C GLU A 55 6.79 3.75 4.84
N ARG A 56 5.89 4.03 3.89
CA ARG A 56 4.46 4.15 4.11
C ARG A 56 3.75 2.92 3.56
N TYR A 57 2.99 2.24 4.43
CA TYR A 57 2.06 1.22 4.00
C TYR A 57 0.91 1.86 3.21
N ILE A 58 0.82 1.52 1.93
CA ILE A 58 -0.25 1.93 1.02
C ILE A 58 -1.22 0.74 0.90
N SER A 59 -2.29 0.76 1.69
CA SER A 59 -3.45 -0.11 1.45
C SER A 59 -4.27 0.42 0.27
N GLY A 60 -4.87 -0.48 -0.51
CA GLY A 60 -5.48 -0.28 -1.84
C GLY A 60 -6.62 0.73 -2.03
N GLU A 61 -6.66 1.84 -1.30
CA GLU A 61 -7.47 3.03 -1.60
C GLU A 61 -6.69 4.34 -1.35
N ALA A 62 -5.46 4.27 -0.83
CA ALA A 62 -4.67 5.42 -0.38
C ALA A 62 -3.42 5.68 -1.22
N ALA A 63 -3.42 5.34 -2.52
CA ALA A 63 -2.46 5.89 -3.49
C ALA A 63 -2.75 7.37 -3.78
N ARG A 64 -3.19 8.14 -2.79
CA ARG A 64 -3.15 9.59 -2.88
C ARG A 64 -1.74 10.00 -2.49
N PRO A 65 -1.05 10.83 -3.28
CA PRO A 65 0.19 11.44 -2.82
C PRO A 65 -0.07 12.06 -1.44
N SER A 66 0.94 12.07 -0.58
CA SER A 66 0.88 12.72 0.72
C SER A 66 0.69 14.22 0.52
N LEU A 67 -0.53 14.64 0.18
CA LEU A 67 -0.96 16.02 0.23
C LEU A 67 -0.75 16.47 1.67
N THR A 68 -0.18 17.66 1.83
CA THR A 68 -0.07 18.31 3.13
C THR A 68 -1.48 18.45 3.73
N GLU A 69 -1.59 18.55 5.06
CA GLU A 69 -2.89 18.66 5.75
C GLU A 69 -3.76 19.79 5.16
N GLU A 70 -3.11 20.88 4.72
CA GLU A 70 -3.76 22.01 4.06
C GLU A 70 -4.38 21.64 2.70
N GLU A 71 -3.65 20.89 1.87
CA GLU A 71 -4.11 20.47 0.56
C GLU A 71 -5.25 19.46 0.68
N GLN A 72 -5.18 18.56 1.68
CA GLN A 72 -6.26 17.62 1.99
C GLN A 72 -7.54 18.36 2.41
N HIS A 73 -7.42 19.35 3.29
CA HIS A 73 -8.55 20.14 3.76
C HIS A 73 -9.21 20.93 2.62
N LYS A 74 -8.41 21.46 1.69
CA LYS A 74 -8.88 22.17 0.50
C LYS A 74 -9.64 21.24 -0.46
N GLU A 75 -9.17 20.01 -0.67
CA GLU A 75 -9.89 19.02 -1.47
C GLU A 75 -11.23 18.61 -0.84
N LEU A 76 -11.23 18.36 0.47
CA LEU A 76 -12.44 18.02 1.24
C LEU A 76 -13.50 19.12 1.13
N SER A 77 -13.09 20.38 1.32
CA SER A 77 -13.99 21.54 1.19
C SER A 77 -14.57 21.66 -0.22
N LYS A 78 -13.75 21.44 -1.27
CA LYS A 78 -14.24 21.44 -2.66
C LYS A 78 -15.27 20.34 -2.92
N LYS A 79 -15.03 19.11 -2.45
CA LYS A 79 -15.97 17.99 -2.59
C LYS A 79 -17.28 18.27 -1.86
N TYR A 80 -17.21 18.75 -0.62
CA TYR A 80 -18.37 19.12 0.18
C TYR A 80 -19.24 20.16 -0.53
N ASN A 81 -18.62 21.25 -1.01
CA ASN A 81 -19.35 22.30 -1.73
C ASN A 81 -20.00 21.81 -3.02
N LYS A 82 -19.36 20.88 -3.75
CA LYS A 82 -19.94 20.27 -4.96
C LYS A 82 -21.16 19.42 -4.64
N LEU A 83 -21.11 18.62 -3.56
CA LEU A 83 -22.24 17.80 -3.11
C LEU A 83 -23.40 18.66 -2.60
N MET A 84 -23.12 19.70 -1.81
CA MET A 84 -24.14 20.60 -1.29
C MET A 84 -24.81 21.44 -2.38
N LYS A 85 -24.06 21.91 -3.39
CA LYS A 85 -24.64 22.61 -4.55
C LYS A 85 -25.45 21.68 -5.46
N GLY A 86 -25.09 20.40 -5.53
CA GLY A 86 -25.83 19.40 -6.29
C GLY A 86 -27.10 18.88 -5.60
N ALA A 87 -27.23 19.08 -4.28
CA ALA A 87 -28.42 18.71 -3.51
C ALA A 87 -29.49 19.82 -3.42
N ILE A 88 -29.17 21.02 -3.92
CA ILE A 88 -30.05 22.22 -3.87
C ILE A 88 -30.57 22.59 -5.29
N MET A 89 -30.25 21.80 -6.32
CA MET A 89 -30.96 21.77 -7.61
C MET A 89 -31.83 20.53 -7.69
#